data_AF-A0A0Q4Y555-F1
#
_entry.id   AF-A0A0Q4Y555-F1
#
_cell.length_a   1.000
_cell.length_b   1.000
_cell.length_c   1.000
_cell.angle_alpha   90.00
_cell.angle_beta   90.00
_cell.angle_gamma   90.00
#
_symmetry.space_group_name_H-M   'P 1'
#
loop_
_entity.id
_entity.type
_entity.pdbx_description
1 polymer ?
#
loop_
_entity_poly.entity_id
_entity_poly.type
_entity_poly.pdbx_seq_one_letter_code
_entity_poly.pdbx_strand_id
1 'polypeptide(L)' 'MATTTTLPDVVTLVQIQAALERCMQAHPPTDVARVLHPKADRIATLWATLHLSRVTHIDTGQIDQRQLDALRSWF' A
#
# COMPACT_ATOMS: atom_id res chain seq x y z
N MET A 1 13.68 13.99 12.10
CA MET A 1 12.55 14.73 11.52
C MET A 1 11.78 13.76 10.63
N ALA A 2 10.60 13.29 11.06
CA ALA A 2 9.78 12.40 10.23
C ALA A 2 9.08 13.26 9.17
N THR A 3 9.44 13.10 7.91
CA THR A 3 8.68 13.67 6.79
C THR A 3 7.33 12.98 6.75
N THR A 4 6.31 13.63 7.29
CA THR A 4 4.93 13.17 7.16
C THR A 4 4.52 13.40 5.70
N THR A 5 4.71 12.40 4.84
CA THR A 5 4.19 12.46 3.47
C THR A 5 2.67 12.54 3.54
N THR A 6 2.11 13.69 3.20
CA THR A 6 0.65 13.86 3.11
C THR A 6 0.15 13.09 1.90
N LEU A 7 -0.67 12.07 2.15
CA LEU A 7 -1.38 11.36 1.09
C LEU A 7 -2.40 12.30 0.44
N PRO A 8 -2.57 12.25 -0.89
CA PRO A 8 -3.67 12.95 -1.55
C PRO A 8 -5.02 12.40 -1.06
N ASP A 9 -6.09 13.20 -1.19
CA ASP A 9 -7.44 12.83 -0.77
C ASP A 9 -7.93 11.56 -1.50
N VAL A 10 -7.55 11.44 -2.78
CA VAL A 10 -7.77 10.27 -3.63
C VAL A 10 -6.43 9.62 -3.98
N VAL A 11 -6.34 8.30 -3.82
CA VAL A 11 -5.19 7.50 -4.25
C VAL A 11 -5.58 6.56 -5.38
N THR A 12 -4.71 6.45 -6.38
CA THR A 12 -4.92 5.58 -7.55
C THR A 12 -4.28 4.20 -7.36
N LEU A 13 -4.79 3.21 -8.09
CA LEU A 13 -4.24 1.85 -8.12
C LEU A 13 -2.74 1.86 -8.48
N VAL A 14 -2.33 2.76 -9.39
CA VAL A 14 -0.93 2.93 -9.80
C VAL A 14 -0.08 3.45 -8.64
N GLN A 15 -0.56 4.43 -7.88
CA GLN A 15 0.16 4.95 -6.71
C GLN A 15 0.27 3.89 -5.60
N ILE A 16 -0.78 3.12 -5.37
CA ILE A 16 -0.78 2.01 -4.41
C ILE A 16 0.21 0.93 -4.85
N GLN A 17 0.24 0.59 -6.14
CA GLN A 17 1.23 -0.35 -6.70
C GLN A 17 2.66 0.16 -6.51
N ALA A 18 2.95 1.43 -6.81
CA ALA A 18 4.28 2.01 -6.62
C ALA A 18 4.71 2.02 -5.14
N ALA A 19 3.79 2.22 -4.20
CA ALA A 19 4.07 2.11 -2.77
C ALA A 19 4.35 0.65 -2.35
N LEU A 20 3.60 -0.32 -2.89
CA LEU A 20 3.84 -1.74 -2.67
C LEU A 20 5.22 -2.17 -3.18
N GLU A 21 5.57 -1.78 -4.40
CA GLU A 21 6.86 -2.08 -5.02
C GLU A 21 8.02 -1.52 -4.17
N ARG A 22 7.91 -0.26 -3.71
CA ARG A 22 8.91 0.33 -2.78
C ARG A 22 9.02 -0.45 -1.48
N CYS A 23 7.88 -0.83 -0.90
CA CYS A 23 7.87 -1.62 0.34
C CYS A 23 8.54 -3.00 0.15
N MET A 24 8.25 -3.67 -0.97
CA MET A 24 8.85 -4.97 -1.31
C MET A 24 10.33 -4.86 -1.69
N GLN A 25 10.78 -3.75 -2.28
CA GLN A 25 12.20 -3.54 -2.55
C GLN A 25 13.00 -3.33 -1.25
N ALA A 26 12.45 -2.56 -0.30
CA ALA A 26 13.09 -2.34 1.00
C ALA A 26 12.99 -3.56 1.93
N HIS A 27 11.92 -4.34 1.80
CA HIS A 27 11.67 -5.56 2.55
C HIS A 27 11.36 -6.70 1.58
N PRO A 28 12.38 -7.23 0.88
CA PRO A 28 12.18 -8.35 -0.03
C PRO A 28 11.56 -9.51 0.74
N PRO A 29 10.57 -10.21 0.15
CA PRO A 29 9.98 -11.37 0.77
C PRO A 29 11.10 -12.34 1.13
N THR A 30 11.28 -12.52 2.43
CA THR A 30 12.34 -13.34 2.97
C THR A 30 11.77 -14.73 3.20
N ASP A 31 12.63 -15.73 3.02
CA ASP A 31 12.31 -17.15 3.20
C ASP A 31 11.61 -17.86 2.01
N VAL A 32 11.73 -19.19 1.98
CA VAL A 32 11.13 -20.08 0.97
C VAL A 32 9.61 -19.96 0.99
N ALA A 33 9.04 -19.58 2.14
CA ALA A 33 7.63 -19.32 2.33
C ALA A 33 7.11 -18.03 1.68
N ARG A 34 7.99 -17.17 1.13
CA ARG A 34 7.64 -15.89 0.48
C ARG A 34 6.71 -15.01 1.32
N VAL A 35 6.99 -14.93 2.63
CA VAL A 35 6.16 -14.13 3.54
C VAL A 35 6.40 -12.65 3.29
N LEU A 36 5.33 -11.90 3.07
CA LEU A 36 5.39 -10.46 2.92
C LEU A 36 5.60 -9.78 4.27
N HIS A 37 6.34 -8.66 4.26
CA HIS A 37 6.38 -7.77 5.40
C HIS A 37 4.94 -7.30 5.75
N PRO A 38 4.54 -7.18 7.03
CA PRO A 38 3.16 -6.86 7.40
C PRO A 38 2.61 -5.56 6.79
N LYS A 39 3.47 -4.58 6.49
CA LYS A 39 3.06 -3.38 5.74
C LYS A 39 2.81 -3.68 4.26
N ALA A 40 3.65 -4.50 3.63
CA ALA A 40 3.48 -4.91 2.23
C ALA A 40 2.20 -5.74 2.07
N ASP A 41 1.91 -6.66 3.00
CA ASP A 41 0.68 -7.45 3.02
C ASP A 41 -0.59 -6.57 3.03
N ARG A 42 -0.60 -5.54 3.88
CA ARG A 42 -1.72 -4.59 3.96
C ARG A 42 -1.91 -3.78 2.68
N ILE A 43 -0.82 -3.29 2.08
CA ILE A 43 -0.88 -2.55 0.80
C ILE A 43 -1.29 -3.49 -0.34
N ALA A 44 -0.80 -4.73 -0.36
CA ALA A 44 -1.15 -5.75 -1.34
C ALA A 44 -2.64 -6.14 -1.24
N THR A 45 -3.18 -6.27 -0.04
CA THR A 45 -4.62 -6.54 0.18
C THR A 45 -5.48 -5.40 -0.36
N LEU A 46 -5.11 -4.14 -0.11
CA LEU A 46 -5.79 -2.97 -0.68
C LEU A 46 -5.71 -2.99 -2.22
N TRP A 47 -4.51 -3.18 -2.77
CA TRP A 47 -4.29 -3.26 -4.22
C TRP A 47 -5.14 -4.36 -4.85
N ALA A 48 -5.15 -5.57 -4.27
CA ALA A 48 -5.91 -6.70 -4.77
C ALA A 48 -7.43 -6.44 -4.73
N THR A 49 -7.91 -5.79 -3.67
CA THR A 49 -9.32 -5.45 -3.51
C THR A 49 -9.78 -4.49 -4.62
N LEU A 50 -9.00 -3.44 -4.89
CA LEU A 50 -9.28 -2.48 -5.95
C LEU A 50 -9.18 -3.11 -7.33
N HIS A 51 -8.15 -3.93 -7.56
CA HIS A 51 -7.93 -4.63 -8.82
C HIS A 51 -9.08 -5.58 -9.16
N LEU A 52 -9.50 -6.41 -8.19
CA LEU A 52 -10.61 -7.36 -8.36
C LEU A 52 -11.96 -6.63 -8.56
N SER A 53 -12.16 -5.51 -7.85
CA SER A 53 -13.36 -4.68 -7.99
C SER A 53 -13.35 -3.79 -9.25
N ARG A 54 -12.26 -3.81 -10.03
CA ARG A 54 -12.01 -2.92 -11.19
C ARG A 54 -12.10 -1.44 -10.86
N VAL A 55 -11.77 -1.09 -9.61
CA VAL A 55 -11.71 0.30 -9.14
C VAL A 55 -10.29 0.81 -9.34
N THR A 56 -10.14 1.94 -10.03
CA THR A 56 -8.83 2.52 -10.37
C THR A 56 -8.33 3.56 -9.37
N HIS A 57 -9.22 4.03 -8.49
CA HIS A 57 -8.94 5.04 -7.48
C HIS A 57 -9.90 4.91 -6.30
N ILE A 58 -9.47 5.30 -5.11
CA ILE A 58 -10.27 5.28 -3.90
C ILE A 58 -9.96 6.50 -3.04
N ASP A 59 -10.98 7.05 -2.40
CA ASP A 59 -10.82 8.09 -1.39
C ASP A 59 -10.11 7.53 -0.16
N THR A 60 -9.13 8.26 0.35
CA THR A 60 -8.38 7.88 1.55
C THR A 60 -9.25 7.73 2.78
N GLY A 61 -10.39 8.44 2.84
CA GLY A 61 -11.40 8.28 3.89
C GLY A 61 -12.14 6.93 3.85
N GLN A 62 -12.06 6.18 2.76
CA GLN A 62 -12.65 4.84 2.61
C GLN A 62 -11.66 3.70 2.85
N ILE A 63 -10.38 4.01 3.05
CA ILE A 63 -9.32 3.03 3.30
C ILE A 63 -9.25 2.73 4.80
N ASP A 64 -9.09 1.45 5.17
CA ASP A 64 -8.85 1.07 6.56
C ASP A 64 -7.61 1.79 7.13
N GLN A 65 -7.68 2.24 8.38
CA GLN A 65 -6.63 3.06 8.97
C GLN A 65 -5.27 2.35 8.99
N ARG A 66 -5.22 1.03 9.16
CA ARG A 66 -3.96 0.27 9.14
C ARG A 66 -3.36 0.16 7.74
N GLN A 67 -4.20 0.14 6.71
CA GLN A 67 -3.78 0.20 5.31
C GLN A 67 -3.30 1.61 4.96
N LEU A 68 -4.01 2.63 5.45
CA LEU A 68 -3.63 4.03 5.25
C LEU A 68 -2.27 4.36 5.90
N ASP A 69 -2.02 3.92 7.14
CA ASP A 69 -0.73 4.08 7.81
C ASP A 69 0.41 3.33 7.09
N ALA A 70 0.12 2.14 6.59
CA ALA A 70 1.07 1.39 5.78
C ALA A 70 1.39 2.12 4.48
N LEU A 71 0.36 2.59 3.75
CA LEU A 71 0.50 3.32 2.51
C LEU A 71 1.27 4.63 2.71
N ARG A 72 0.95 5.39 3.77
CA ARG A 72 1.62 6.66 4.12
C ARG A 72 3.12 6.47 4.40
N SER A 73 3.50 5.33 4.97
CA SER A 73 4.91 5.01 5.22
C SER A 73 5.73 4.82 3.93
N TRP A 74 5.07 4.57 2.81
CA TRP A 74 5.67 4.17 1.53
C TRP A 74 5.17 5.00 0.35
N PHE A 75 4.51 6.13 0.60
CA PHE A 75 4.02 7.04 -0.44
C PHE A 75 5.09 8.03 -0.87
#